data_AF-A0A0L6VB90-F1
#
_entry.id   AF-A0A0L6VB90-F1
#
_cell.length_a   1.000
_cell.length_b   1.000
_cell.length_c   1.000
_cell.angle_alpha   90.00
_cell.angle_beta   90.00
_cell.angle_gamma   90.00
#
_symmetry.space_group_name_H-M   'P 1'
#
loop_
_entity.id
_entity.type
_entity.pdbx_description
1 polymer ?
#
loop_
_entity_poly.entity_id
_entity_poly.type
_entity_poly.pdbx_seq_one_letter_code
_entity_poly.pdbx_strand_id
1 'polypeptide(L)'
;MIPGAVRSAGHVHKPLIRFLGKRVYDSPAPVATSHPLAPEEIKSKFSDFIQLQQNPKPSNPSSSTKASPPKERVLWYDDPSELPWQYNIPSPAEIELINGGGVIR
;
A
#
# COMPACT_ATOMS: atom_id res chain seq x y z
N MET A 1 -36.36 -28.52 37.92
CA MET A 1 -34.95 -28.29 37.52
C MET A 1 -34.97 -28.02 36.03
N ILE A 2 -34.64 -26.80 35.59
CA ILE A 2 -34.71 -26.39 34.18
C ILE A 2 -33.32 -26.60 33.57
N PRO A 3 -33.13 -27.47 32.56
CA PRO A 3 -31.84 -27.59 31.90
C PRO A 3 -31.59 -26.34 31.05
N GLY A 4 -30.51 -25.63 31.36
CA GLY A 4 -30.10 -24.43 30.65
C GLY A 4 -29.74 -24.74 29.20
N ALA A 5 -30.41 -24.07 28.27
CA ALA A 5 -30.10 -24.12 26.86
C ALA A 5 -28.78 -23.37 26.59
N VAL A 6 -27.72 -24.11 26.27
CA VAL A 6 -26.48 -23.53 25.75
C VAL A 6 -26.77 -23.04 24.34
N ARG A 7 -26.89 -21.73 24.17
CA ARG A 7 -26.98 -21.09 22.85
C ARG A 7 -25.67 -21.37 22.12
N SER A 8 -25.72 -22.25 21.12
CA SER A 8 -24.63 -22.43 20.18
C SER A 8 -24.36 -21.08 19.50
N ALA A 9 -23.16 -20.54 19.69
CA ALA A 9 -22.69 -19.33 19.01
C ALA A 9 -22.44 -19.65 17.52
N GLY A 10 -23.54 -19.89 16.80
CA GLY A 10 -23.54 -19.99 15.36
C GLY A 10 -23.17 -18.63 14.80
N HIS A 11 -22.01 -18.58 14.13
CA HIS A 11 -21.56 -17.46 13.31
C HIS A 11 -20.87 -16.30 14.04
N VAL A 12 -19.77 -16.59 14.74
CA VAL A 12 -18.72 -15.57 14.96
C VAL A 12 -18.05 -15.29 13.61
N HIS A 13 -18.09 -14.04 13.16
CA HIS A 13 -17.49 -13.58 11.89
C HIS A 13 -16.00 -13.94 11.84
N LYS A 14 -15.65 -14.96 11.05
CA LYS A 14 -14.26 -15.38 10.85
C LYS A 14 -13.64 -14.51 9.77
N PRO A 15 -12.53 -13.80 10.03
CA PRO A 15 -11.86 -13.03 8.99
C PRO A 15 -11.37 -13.98 7.89
N LEU A 16 -11.67 -13.64 6.64
CA LEU A 16 -11.23 -14.42 5.47
C LEU A 16 -9.70 -14.45 5.33
N ILE A 17 -9.04 -13.40 5.83
CA ILE A 17 -7.58 -13.28 5.80
C ILE A 17 -7.02 -13.73 7.15
N ARG A 18 -6.21 -14.79 7.12
CA ARG A 18 -5.46 -15.29 8.28
C ARG A 18 -3.99 -15.03 8.03
N PHE A 19 -3.37 -14.21 8.87
CA PHE A 19 -1.93 -13.98 8.80
C PHE A 19 -1.20 -15.24 9.30
N LEU A 20 -0.62 -16.02 8.38
CA LEU A 20 0.11 -17.26 8.65
C LEU A 20 1.51 -17.04 9.27
N GLY A 21 1.75 -15.89 9.90
CA GLY A 21 3.08 -15.47 10.35
C GLY A 21 3.94 -14.86 9.24
N LYS A 22 5.22 -14.57 9.54
CA LYS A 22 6.17 -14.05 8.55
C LYS A 22 6.63 -15.21 7.66
N ARG A 23 6.50 -15.04 6.33
CA ARG A 23 7.15 -15.94 5.37
C ARG A 23 8.66 -15.80 5.55
N VAL A 24 9.30 -16.84 6.04
CA VAL A 24 10.76 -16.95 6.07
C VAL A 24 11.17 -17.55 4.73
N TYR A 25 11.94 -16.80 3.95
CA TYR A 25 12.58 -17.35 2.77
C TYR A 25 13.85 -18.09 3.22
N ASP A 26 14.04 -19.33 2.76
CA ASP A 26 15.22 -20.13 3.12
C ASP A 26 16.53 -19.56 2.53
N SER A 27 16.42 -18.66 1.55
CA SER A 27 17.59 -17.98 0.97
C SER A 27 17.92 -16.69 1.73
N PRO A 28 19.20 -16.44 2.04
CA PRO A 28 19.61 -15.13 2.53
C PRO A 28 19.26 -14.06 1.49
N ALA A 29 18.67 -12.96 1.95
CA ALA A 29 18.39 -11.83 1.09
C ALA A 29 19.69 -11.30 0.48
N PRO A 30 19.68 -10.90 -0.81
CA PRO A 30 20.86 -10.31 -1.43
C PRO A 30 21.27 -9.03 -0.68
N VAL A 31 22.58 -8.75 -0.66
CA VAL A 31 23.12 -7.54 -0.03
C VAL A 31 22.49 -6.32 -0.69
N ALA A 32 21.95 -5.40 0.12
CA ALA A 32 21.45 -4.13 -0.38
C ALA A 32 22.59 -3.34 -1.03
N THR A 33 22.49 -3.07 -2.32
CA THR A 33 23.48 -2.32 -3.11
C THR A 33 22.84 -1.08 -3.72
N SER A 34 23.65 -0.05 -3.94
CA SER A 34 23.17 1.17 -4.60
C SER A 34 22.84 0.89 -6.06
N HIS A 35 21.81 1.56 -6.58
CA HIS A 35 21.39 1.35 -7.96
C HIS A 35 22.46 1.86 -8.95
N PRO A 36 22.80 1.12 -10.01
CA PRO A 36 23.88 1.50 -10.94
C PRO A 36 23.63 2.84 -11.65
N LEU A 37 22.37 3.17 -11.91
CA LEU A 37 21.97 4.45 -12.54
C LEU A 37 21.71 5.58 -11.52
N ALA A 38 22.00 5.37 -10.23
CA ALA A 38 21.83 6.44 -9.25
C ALA A 38 22.85 7.58 -9.48
N PRO A 39 22.46 8.85 -9.23
CA PRO A 39 23.39 9.98 -9.13
C PRO A 39 24.53 9.71 -8.14
N GLU A 40 25.72 10.26 -8.41
CA GLU A 40 26.93 10.01 -7.61
C GLU A 40 26.78 10.42 -6.14
N GLU A 41 26.02 11.48 -5.88
CA GLU A 41 25.70 11.94 -4.52
C GLU A 41 24.95 10.90 -3.69
N ILE A 42 24.07 10.12 -4.33
CA ILE A 42 23.28 9.09 -3.65
C ILE A 42 24.12 7.83 -3.46
N LYS A 43 24.98 7.50 -4.43
CA LYS A 43 25.90 6.36 -4.34
C LYS A 43 26.87 6.52 -3.17
N SER A 44 27.43 7.72 -2.97
CA SER A 44 28.36 7.99 -1.88
C SER A 44 27.73 7.92 -0.49
N LYS A 45 26.47 8.33 -0.35
CA LYS A 45 25.74 8.32 0.94
C LYS A 45 24.98 7.03 1.23
N PHE A 46 24.96 6.08 0.31
CA PHE A 46 24.18 4.84 0.45
C PHE A 46 24.67 3.99 1.64
N SER A 47 25.98 3.91 1.87
CA SER A 47 26.55 3.21 3.03
C SER A 47 26.02 3.76 4.35
N ASP A 48 25.97 5.08 4.47
CA ASP A 48 25.55 5.78 5.68
C ASP A 48 24.06 5.56 5.95
N PHE A 49 23.26 5.49 4.88
CA PHE A 49 21.85 5.13 4.96
C PHE A 49 21.63 3.72 5.52
N ILE A 50 22.39 2.73 5.03
CA ILE A 50 22.29 1.35 5.51
C ILE A 50 22.70 1.27 7.00
N GLN A 51 23.73 1.99 7.41
CA GLN A 51 24.14 2.05 8.81
C GLN A 51 23.05 2.67 9.70
N LEU A 52 22.35 3.71 9.21
CA LEU A 52 21.25 4.35 9.92
C LEU A 52 20.04 3.41 10.08
N GLN A 53 19.76 2.56 9.09
CA GLN A 53 18.69 1.55 9.17
C GLN A 53 19.01 0.44 10.18
N GLN A 54 20.27 0.02 10.27
CA GLN A 54 20.70 -1.02 11.20
C GLN A 54 20.71 -0.54 12.65
N ASN A 55 21.09 0.72 12.87
CA ASN A 55 21.14 1.35 14.19
C ASN A 55 20.27 2.61 14.19
N PRO A 56 18.93 2.45 14.26
CA PRO A 56 18.03 3.59 14.30
C PRO A 56 18.28 4.36 15.60
N LYS A 57 19.01 5.47 15.50
CA LYS A 57 19.13 6.44 16.57
C LYS A 57 17.77 7.10 16.73
N PRO A 58 17.24 7.29 17.96
CA PRO A 58 16.04 8.09 18.15
C PRO A 58 16.33 9.50 17.63
N SER A 59 15.78 9.84 16.48
CA SER A 59 15.88 11.18 15.93
C SER A 59 15.00 12.08 16.78
N ASN A 60 15.59 12.96 17.58
CA ASN A 60 14.89 14.20 17.90
C ASN A 60 14.55 14.86 16.56
N PRO A 61 13.32 15.35 16.34
CA PRO A 61 13.00 16.10 15.14
C PRO A 61 13.79 17.40 15.17
N SER A 62 14.99 17.40 14.61
CA SER A 62 15.67 18.63 14.23
C SER A 62 14.82 19.23 13.11
N SER A 63 14.03 20.22 13.50
CA SER A 63 13.28 21.13 12.64
C SER A 63 14.22 21.78 11.63
N SER A 64 14.54 21.09 10.55
CA SER A 64 15.01 21.75 9.34
C SER A 64 13.76 22.32 8.66
N THR A 65 13.53 23.61 8.88
CA THR A 65 12.55 24.44 8.16
C THR A 65 12.96 24.55 6.70
N LYS A 66 12.92 23.45 5.95
CA LYS A 66 12.76 23.53 4.51
C LYS A 66 11.27 23.51 4.28
N ALA A 67 10.74 24.64 3.82
CA ALA A 67 9.38 24.74 3.36
C ALA A 67 9.15 23.61 2.37
N SER A 68 8.43 22.57 2.81
CA SER A 68 7.87 21.59 1.92
C SER A 68 7.00 22.36 0.92
N PRO A 69 7.03 22.02 -0.38
CA PRO A 69 6.00 22.51 -1.27
C PRO A 69 4.64 22.20 -0.62
N PRO A 70 3.65 23.11 -0.74
CA PRO A 70 2.35 22.90 -0.12
C PRO A 70 1.89 21.49 -0.47
N LYS A 71 1.61 20.68 0.56
CA LYS A 71 1.11 19.32 0.39
C LYS A 71 0.03 19.37 -0.68
N GLU A 72 0.35 18.81 -1.84
CA GLU A 72 -0.56 18.72 -2.97
C GLU A 72 -1.83 18.11 -2.44
N ARG A 73 -2.92 18.90 -2.41
CA ARG A 73 -4.22 18.38 -2.03
C ARG A 73 -4.54 17.30 -3.05
N VAL A 74 -4.94 16.13 -2.58
CA VAL A 74 -5.51 15.12 -3.46
C VAL A 74 -6.71 15.76 -4.14
N LEU A 75 -6.56 16.04 -5.44
CA LEU A 75 -7.63 16.56 -6.27
C LEU A 75 -8.56 15.39 -6.58
N TRP A 76 -9.72 15.40 -5.94
CA TRP A 76 -10.82 14.50 -6.27
C TRP A 76 -11.65 15.18 -7.35
N TYR A 77 -11.85 14.49 -8.46
CA TYR A 77 -12.70 14.94 -9.56
C TYR A 77 -14.01 14.16 -9.47
N ASP A 78 -15.13 14.87 -9.37
CA ASP A 78 -16.46 14.25 -9.38
C ASP A 78 -16.90 13.91 -10.81
N ASP A 79 -16.44 14.68 -11.80
CA ASP A 79 -16.74 14.50 -13.22
C ASP A 79 -15.47 14.09 -14.01
N PRO A 80 -15.51 13.01 -14.80
CA PRO A 80 -14.39 12.64 -15.69
C PRO A 80 -14.00 13.73 -16.70
N SER A 81 -14.90 14.70 -16.96
CA SER A 81 -14.64 15.84 -17.85
C SER A 81 -13.61 16.84 -17.29
N GLU A 82 -13.39 16.84 -15.98
CA GLU A 82 -12.44 17.73 -15.30
C GLU A 82 -11.01 17.16 -15.28
N LEU A 83 -10.83 15.93 -15.77
CA LEU A 83 -9.55 15.26 -15.76
C LEU A 83 -8.58 15.94 -16.74
N PRO A 84 -7.32 16.17 -16.33
CA PRO A 84 -6.31 16.79 -17.21
C PRO A 84 -5.83 15.84 -18.32
N TRP A 85 -6.28 14.58 -18.33
CA TRP A 85 -6.01 13.60 -19.37
C TRP A 85 -7.31 13.18 -20.08
N GLN A 86 -7.18 12.73 -21.33
CA GLN A 86 -8.30 12.23 -22.11
C GLN A 86 -8.79 10.91 -21.49
N TYR A 87 -9.95 10.96 -20.85
CA TYR A 87 -10.63 9.79 -20.30
C TYR A 87 -11.73 9.34 -21.26
N ASN A 88 -11.63 8.11 -21.77
CA ASN A 88 -12.68 7.51 -22.58
C ASN A 88 -13.76 6.96 -21.65
N ILE A 89 -14.92 7.63 -21.63
CA ILE A 89 -16.07 7.20 -20.84
C ILE A 89 -16.62 5.91 -21.46
N PRO A 90 -16.64 4.77 -20.71
CA PRO A 90 -17.18 3.52 -21.22
C PRO A 90 -18.66 3.66 -21.58
N SER A 91 -19.10 2.94 -22.62
CA SER A 91 -20.51 2.93 -22.99
C SER A 91 -21.37 2.23 -21.92
N PRO A 92 -22.68 2.51 -21.79
CA PRO A 92 -23.53 1.85 -20.80
C PRO A 92 -23.49 0.31 -20.89
N ALA A 93 -23.46 -0.24 -22.10
CA ALA A 93 -23.35 -1.68 -22.33
C ALA A 93 -22.00 -2.26 -21.84
N GLU A 94 -20.92 -1.50 -21.99
CA GLU A 94 -19.61 -1.88 -21.49
C GLU A 94 -19.56 -1.83 -19.96
N ILE A 95 -20.17 -0.82 -19.35
CA ILE A 95 -20.33 -0.71 -17.90
C ILE A 95 -21.11 -1.90 -17.35
N GLU A 96 -22.21 -2.28 -18.00
CA GLU A 96 -22.99 -3.47 -17.63
C GLU A 96 -22.20 -4.77 -17.79
N LEU A 97 -21.38 -4.89 -18.84
CA LEU A 97 -20.54 -6.06 -19.05
C LEU A 97 -19.44 -6.17 -17.98
N ILE A 98 -18.80 -5.05 -17.62
CA ILE A 98 -17.80 -4.98 -16.56
C ILE A 98 -18.43 -5.32 -15.21
N ASN A 99 -19.55 -4.68 -14.87
CA ASN A 99 -20.26 -4.92 -13.61
C ASN A 99 -20.88 -6.32 -13.54
N GLY A 100 -21.29 -6.86 -14.68
CA GLY A 100 -21.83 -8.21 -14.85
C GLY A 100 -20.77 -9.31 -14.88
N GLY A 101 -19.48 -8.98 -14.73
CA GLY A 101 -18.40 -9.96 -14.64
C GLY A 101 -18.02 -10.61 -15.98
N GLY A 102 -18.33 -9.96 -17.11
CA GLY A 102 -17.85 -10.38 -18.43
C GLY A 102 -18.41 -11.72 -18.94
N VAL A 103 -19.49 -12.26 -18.34
CA VAL A 103 -20.10 -13.50 -18.82
C VAL A 103 -20.91 -13.22 -20.08
N ILE A 104 -20.24 -13.33 -21.23
CA ILE A 104 -20.89 -13.48 -22.54
C ILE A 104 -21.45 -14.91 -22.57
N ARG A 105 -22.79 -15.06 -22.55
CA ARG A 105 -23.46 -16.35 -22.72
C ARG A 105 -23.85 -16.56 -24.17
#